data_AF-A0A8H4WP65-F1
#
_entry.id   AF-A0A8H4WP65-F1
#
_cell.length_a   1.000
_cell.length_b   1.000
_cell.length_c   1.000
_cell.angle_alpha   90.00
_cell.angle_beta   90.00
_cell.angle_gamma   90.00
#
_symmetry.space_group_name_H-M   'P 1'
#
loop_
_entity.id
_entity.type
_entity.pdbx_description
1 polymer ?
#
loop_
_entity_poly.entity_id
_entity_poly.type
_entity_poly.pdbx_seq_one_letter_code
_entity_poly.pdbx_strand_id
1 'polypeptide(L)'
;MKNFLAILLALPAVFAAPGARAGKQVKACACANDAGQTQISGYCQYIAGSSVDVDGQQYCFPAATWSEYMDTRFTAEFCPGYFPGYSNPVCKTVTVCPLIGDYQKIC
;
A
#
# COMPACT_ATOMS: atom_id res chain seq x y z
N MET A 1 -26.69 -35.56 -51.69
CA MET A 1 -26.12 -34.27 -51.25
C MET A 1 -26.68 -34.02 -49.84
N LYS A 2 -26.17 -34.55 -48.72
CA LYS A 2 -24.83 -34.42 -48.10
C LYS A 2 -24.31 -32.99 -48.22
N ASN A 3 -24.57 -32.18 -47.20
CA ASN A 3 -23.56 -31.35 -46.53
C ASN A 3 -24.12 -30.85 -45.20
N PHE A 4 -23.57 -31.44 -44.14
CA PHE A 4 -23.67 -31.00 -42.76
C PHE A 4 -22.97 -29.64 -42.63
N LEU A 5 -23.64 -28.66 -42.03
CA LEU A 5 -23.01 -27.44 -41.52
C LEU A 5 -23.57 -27.18 -40.12
N ALA A 6 -23.12 -28.02 -39.18
CA ALA A 6 -23.20 -27.76 -37.76
C ALA A 6 -21.96 -26.94 -37.37
N ILE A 7 -22.09 -25.61 -37.37
CA ILE A 7 -21.11 -24.72 -36.75
C ILE A 7 -21.88 -23.67 -35.96
N LEU A 8 -22.30 -24.05 -34.75
CA LEU A 8 -22.67 -23.11 -33.70
C LEU A 8 -21.53 -23.11 -32.69
N LEU A 9 -20.53 -22.29 -33.04
CA LEU A 9 -19.72 -21.47 -32.14
C LEU A 9 -19.60 -22.00 -30.71
N ALA A 10 -18.58 -22.84 -30.49
CA ALA A 10 -17.95 -22.91 -29.18
C ALA A 10 -17.27 -21.55 -28.92
N LEU A 11 -18.03 -20.59 -28.38
CA LEU A 11 -17.40 -19.44 -27.74
C LEU A 11 -16.65 -20.00 -26.52
N PRO A 12 -15.31 -19.91 -26.44
CA PRO A 12 -14.72 -19.91 -25.12
C PRO A 12 -15.34 -18.70 -24.44
N ALA A 13 -16.19 -18.95 -23.44
CA ALA A 13 -16.47 -17.96 -22.42
C ALA A 13 -15.13 -17.74 -21.72
N VAL A 14 -14.27 -16.92 -22.33
CA VAL A 14 -13.19 -16.25 -21.65
C VAL A 14 -13.93 -15.40 -20.64
N PHE A 15 -14.10 -15.96 -19.44
CA PHE A 15 -14.34 -15.16 -18.26
C PHE A 15 -13.21 -14.14 -18.26
N ALA A 16 -13.47 -12.96 -18.79
CA ALA A 16 -12.80 -11.75 -18.39
C ALA A 16 -13.14 -11.60 -16.91
N ALA A 17 -12.44 -12.35 -16.06
CA ALA A 17 -12.34 -12.00 -14.66
C ALA A 17 -11.95 -10.52 -14.67
N PRO A 18 -12.72 -9.64 -14.01
CA PRO A 18 -12.35 -8.23 -13.94
C PRO A 18 -10.91 -8.22 -13.45
N GLY A 19 -10.00 -7.74 -14.31
CA GLY A 19 -8.57 -7.90 -14.11
C GLY A 19 -8.26 -7.46 -12.69
N ALA A 20 -7.92 -8.43 -11.83
CA ALA A 20 -7.52 -8.12 -10.47
C ALA A 20 -6.34 -7.17 -10.62
N ARG A 21 -6.55 -5.90 -10.29
CA ARG A 21 -5.50 -4.90 -10.38
C ARG A 21 -4.39 -5.41 -9.47
N ALA A 22 -3.28 -5.83 -10.06
CA ALA A 22 -2.19 -6.46 -9.33
C ALA A 22 -1.75 -5.51 -8.22
N GLY A 23 -1.69 -6.03 -6.99
CA GLY A 23 -1.20 -5.28 -5.84
C GLY A 23 0.20 -4.74 -6.13
N LYS A 24 0.48 -3.52 -5.65
CA LYS A 24 1.80 -2.89 -5.75
C LYS A 24 2.50 -2.98 -4.40
N GLN A 25 3.78 -3.32 -4.38
CA GLN A 25 4.58 -3.21 -3.16
C GLN A 25 4.98 -1.75 -2.92
N VAL A 26 4.79 -1.29 -1.69
CA VAL A 26 5.20 0.05 -1.22
C VAL A 26 5.92 -0.05 0.12
N LYS A 27 6.72 0.96 0.45
CA LYS A 27 7.29 1.09 1.79
C LYS A 27 6.28 1.76 2.72
N ALA A 28 5.97 1.11 3.84
CA ALA A 28 5.28 1.70 4.97
C ALA A 28 6.28 1.97 6.10
N CYS A 29 6.34 3.19 6.63
CA CYS A 29 7.34 3.60 7.60
C CYS A 29 6.70 4.16 8.88
N ALA A 30 7.44 4.04 9.98
CA ALA A 30 7.09 4.59 11.28
C ALA A 30 8.34 4.97 12.06
N CYS A 31 8.18 5.69 13.17
CA CYS A 31 9.24 5.88 14.14
C CYS A 31 9.04 4.89 15.29
N ALA A 32 10.09 4.17 15.66
CA ALA A 32 10.09 3.16 16.71
C ALA A 32 10.93 3.61 17.91
N ASN A 33 10.54 3.14 19.09
CA ASN A 33 11.36 3.23 20.30
C ASN A 33 12.26 1.99 20.45
N ASP A 34 13.09 1.97 21.50
CA ASP A 34 14.01 0.85 21.75
C ASP A 34 13.30 -0.46 22.13
N ALA A 35 12.03 -0.37 22.55
CA ALA A 35 11.16 -1.53 22.79
C ALA A 35 10.48 -2.05 21.50
N GLY A 36 10.73 -1.42 20.35
CA GLY A 36 10.15 -1.80 19.06
C GLY A 36 8.68 -1.41 18.88
N GLN A 37 8.14 -0.53 19.72
CA GLN A 37 6.80 0.04 19.54
C GLN A 37 6.85 1.18 18.54
N THR A 38 5.88 1.28 17.63
CA THR A 38 5.85 2.33 16.61
C THR A 38 4.91 3.47 16.92
N GLN A 39 5.20 4.62 16.31
CA GLN A 39 4.39 5.82 16.32
C GLN A 39 4.37 6.44 14.92
N ILE A 40 3.17 6.82 14.47
CA ILE A 40 2.94 7.54 13.21
C ILE A 40 1.93 8.69 13.36
N SER A 41 1.58 9.03 14.61
CA SER A 41 0.59 10.03 15.04
C SER A 41 0.40 11.10 13.99
N GLY A 42 -0.84 11.39 13.55
CA GLY A 42 -1.33 12.51 12.72
C GLY A 42 -0.57 12.93 11.45
N TYR A 43 0.76 12.98 11.53
CA TYR A 43 1.76 13.18 10.51
C TYR A 43 1.53 12.33 9.26
N CYS A 44 1.13 11.07 9.43
CA CYS A 44 0.84 10.23 8.28
C CYS A 44 -0.22 10.85 7.37
N GLN A 45 -1.31 11.36 7.97
CA GLN A 45 -2.36 12.07 7.25
C GLN A 45 -1.89 13.45 6.75
N TYR A 46 -1.02 14.14 7.51
CA TYR A 46 -0.45 15.44 7.13
C TYR A 46 0.35 15.38 5.83
N ILE A 47 1.12 14.31 5.61
CA ILE A 47 1.88 14.08 4.35
C ILE A 47 1.05 13.38 3.27
N ALA A 48 -0.27 13.26 3.47
CA ALA A 48 -1.20 12.48 2.65
C ALA A 48 -0.74 11.04 2.38
N GLY A 49 -0.12 10.46 3.40
CA GLY A 49 -0.03 9.03 3.56
C GLY A 49 -1.34 8.44 4.11
N SER A 50 -1.39 7.12 4.12
CA SER A 50 -2.42 6.34 4.80
C SER A 50 -1.75 5.44 5.82
N SER A 51 -2.49 5.10 6.88
CA SER A 51 -2.00 4.18 7.88
C SER A 51 -2.39 2.74 7.54
N VAL A 52 -1.54 1.82 7.97
CA VAL A 52 -1.71 0.38 7.91
C VAL A 52 -1.38 -0.23 9.26
N ASP A 53 -2.11 -1.27 9.63
CA ASP A 53 -1.65 -2.21 10.65
C ASP A 53 -0.70 -3.28 10.07
N VAL A 54 0.55 -3.31 10.54
CA VAL A 54 1.53 -4.37 10.25
C VAL A 54 1.99 -4.98 11.55
N ASP A 55 1.64 -6.25 11.77
CA ASP A 55 1.97 -7.00 13.00
C ASP A 55 1.44 -6.35 14.29
N GLY A 56 0.23 -5.78 14.26
CA GLY A 56 -0.41 -5.13 15.42
C GLY A 56 0.10 -3.71 15.70
N GLN A 57 0.81 -3.11 14.73
CA GLN A 57 1.43 -1.81 14.85
C GLN A 57 1.12 -0.94 13.64
N GLN A 58 0.98 0.36 13.87
CA GLN A 58 0.62 1.30 12.80
C GLN A 58 1.87 1.77 12.04
N TYR A 59 1.82 1.71 10.71
CA TYR A 59 2.82 2.26 9.79
C TYR A 59 2.16 3.18 8.76
N CYS A 60 2.91 4.14 8.26
CA CYS A 60 2.43 5.09 7.26
C CYS A 60 2.94 4.72 5.87
N PHE A 61 2.08 4.66 4.86
CA PHE A 61 2.46 4.40 3.46
C PHE A 61 1.91 5.49 2.52
N PRO A 62 2.45 5.62 1.29
CA PRO A 62 1.98 6.62 0.33
C PRO A 62 0.52 6.34 -0.05
N ALA A 63 -0.41 7.25 0.23
CA ALA A 63 -1.81 7.08 -0.19
C ALA A 63 -2.11 7.76 -1.51
N ALA A 64 -1.51 8.91 -1.78
CA ALA A 64 -1.82 9.72 -2.96
C ALA A 64 -0.75 9.60 -4.05
N THR A 65 -1.14 9.83 -5.31
CA THR A 65 -0.25 9.85 -6.48
C THR A 65 0.90 10.87 -6.35
N TRP A 66 0.76 11.84 -5.46
CA TRP A 66 1.73 12.89 -5.12
C TRP A 66 2.41 12.71 -3.76
N SER A 67 2.10 11.64 -3.01
CA SER A 67 2.80 11.33 -1.76
C SER A 67 4.16 10.71 -2.09
N GLU A 68 5.20 11.54 -2.08
CA GLU A 68 6.58 11.16 -2.41
C GLU A 68 7.23 10.33 -1.30
N TYR A 69 8.05 9.36 -1.71
CA TYR A 69 9.02 8.52 -0.95
C TYR A 69 8.95 8.57 0.60
N MET A 70 8.30 7.58 1.22
CA MET A 70 8.13 7.50 2.69
C MET A 70 9.43 7.46 3.48
N ASP A 71 10.47 6.84 2.93
CA ASP A 71 11.78 6.68 3.57
C ASP A 71 12.55 8.00 3.67
N THR A 72 12.15 9.04 2.95
CA THR A 72 12.70 10.40 3.12
C THR A 72 11.95 11.22 4.16
N ARG A 73 10.82 10.72 4.68
CA ARG A 73 9.97 11.41 5.67
C ARG A 73 10.22 10.90 7.08
N PHE A 74 10.42 9.60 7.24
CA PHE A 74 10.75 8.96 8.51
C PHE A 74 12.26 8.70 8.55
N THR A 75 13.01 9.69 9.03
CA THR A 75 14.49 9.64 9.11
C THR A 75 14.97 9.66 10.55
N ALA A 76 16.26 9.33 10.76
CA ALA A 76 16.89 9.36 12.08
C ALA A 76 16.99 10.77 12.67
N GLU A 77 16.84 11.81 11.85
CA GLU A 77 16.76 13.21 12.29
C GLU A 77 15.31 13.60 12.60
N PHE A 78 14.35 13.19 11.77
CA PHE A 78 12.94 13.52 11.93
C PHE A 78 12.33 12.82 13.15
N CYS A 79 12.57 11.52 13.29
CA CYS A 79 11.94 10.68 14.31
C CYS A 79 12.11 11.20 15.75
N PRO A 80 13.34 11.48 16.24
CA PRO A 80 13.49 12.01 17.59
C PRO A 80 12.97 13.45 17.75
N GLY A 81 12.94 14.25 16.67
CA GLY A 81 12.46 15.63 16.69
C GLY A 81 10.93 15.74 16.75
N TYR A 82 10.21 14.87 16.04
CA TYR A 82 8.75 14.90 15.95
C TYR A 82 8.07 13.94 16.93
N PHE A 83 8.71 12.81 17.24
CA PHE A 83 8.21 11.80 18.18
C PHE A 83 9.26 11.53 19.28
N PRO A 84 9.32 12.37 20.32
CA PRO A 84 10.23 12.15 21.44
C PRO A 84 10.07 10.74 22.04
N GLY A 85 11.19 10.02 22.19
CA GLY A 85 11.21 8.63 22.65
C GLY A 85 11.05 7.58 21.56
N TYR A 86 10.77 7.97 20.31
CA TYR A 86 10.70 7.10 19.14
C TYR A 86 11.75 7.56 18.11
N SER A 87 13.03 7.33 18.39
CA SER A 87 14.13 7.88 17.57
C SER A 87 14.43 7.09 16.30
N ASN A 88 13.95 5.84 16.19
CA ASN A 88 14.44 4.90 15.20
C ASN A 88 13.48 4.84 13.99
N PRO A 89 13.85 5.31 12.79
CA PRO A 89 13.02 5.11 11.62
C PRO A 89 13.00 3.63 11.23
N VAL A 90 11.80 3.07 11.06
CA VAL A 90 11.59 1.68 10.62
C VAL A 90 10.64 1.65 9.43
N CYS A 91 11.00 0.89 8.40
CA CYS A 91 10.16 0.72 7.22
C CYS A 91 9.96 -0.76 6.92
N LYS A 92 8.73 -1.13 6.55
CA LYS A 92 8.34 -2.46 6.09
C LYS A 92 7.79 -2.37 4.68
N THR A 93 7.96 -3.43 3.90
CA THR A 93 7.34 -3.55 2.58
C THR A 93 5.94 -4.11 2.75
N VAL A 94 4.93 -3.42 2.25
CA VAL A 94 3.52 -3.85 2.28
C VAL A 94 2.95 -3.90 0.87
N THR A 95 1.94 -4.73 0.65
CA THR A 95 1.23 -4.77 -0.63
C THR A 95 -0.03 -3.91 -0.54
N VAL A 96 -0.17 -2.96 -1.47
CA VAL A 96 -1.34 -2.09 -1.58
C VAL A 96 -2.12 -2.38 -2.85
N CYS A 97 -3.43 -2.22 -2.77
CA CYS A 97 -4.34 -2.46 -3.87
C CYS A 97 -4.48 -1.17 -4.70
N PRO A 98 -4.36 -1.22 -6.04
CA PRO A 98 -4.56 -0.03 -6.87
C PRO A 98 -6.04 0.36 -6.86
N LEU A 99 -6.39 1.37 -6.08
CA LEU A 99 -7.76 1.90 -6.04
C LEU A 99 -8.10 2.70 -7.31
N ILE A 100 -9.40 2.82 -7.57
CA ILE A 100 -9.96 3.79 -8.52
C ILE A 100 -10.15 5.10 -7.75
N GLY A 101 -9.28 6.09 -7.94
CA GLY A 101 -9.31 7.39 -7.25
C GLY A 101 -7.93 7.86 -6.72
N ASP A 102 -7.90 8.91 -5.90
CA ASP A 102 -6.67 9.56 -5.39
C ASP A 102 -6.06 8.92 -4.13
N TYR A 103 -6.61 7.82 -3.61
CA TYR A 103 -6.15 7.20 -2.35
C TYR A 103 -5.86 5.70 -2.54
N GLN A 104 -4.73 5.21 -2.03
CA GLN A 104 -4.34 3.79 -1.96
C GLN A 104 -4.81 3.17 -0.63
N LYS A 105 -5.23 1.90 -0.66
CA LYS A 105 -5.55 1.09 0.53
C LYS A 105 -4.76 -0.21 0.46
N ILE A 106 -4.57 -0.84 1.61
CA ILE A 106 -3.90 -2.13 1.67
C ILE A 106 -4.73 -3.27 1.10
N CYS A 107 -4.03 -4.16 0.41
CA CYS A 107 -4.46 -5.53 0.21
C CYS A 107 -4.02 -6.33 1.43
#